data_AF-M0IBA9-F1
#
_entry.id   AF-M0IBA9-F1
#
_cell.length_a   1.000
_cell.length_b   1.000
_cell.length_c   1.000
_cell.angle_alpha   90.00
_cell.angle_beta   90.00
_cell.angle_gamma   90.00
#
_symmetry.space_group_name_H-M   'P 1'
#
loop_
_entity.id
_entity.type
_entity.pdbx_description
1 polymer ?
#
loop_
_entity_poly.entity_id
_entity_poly.type
_entity_poly.pdbx_seq_one_letter_code
_entity_poly.pdbx_strand_id
1 'polypeptide(L)'
;MQEQVEKRELDPTDILRQTLQAVSELESKTVEFESPSAAPYDVIALNIREYLRDSGNGERLPAVVAGIMQTYYEHAGEGDWRVDCEHANVSDEFSKAAGDVEIFCDGELHKAMEIKDKPATQSSVQHSIEKGRRNKLGEYLYVLGSGFKPGEEGDARQEAEDAPIELIFITPDELISTLKLVDDVERVFFLEAVGEFLNDMRANQSNKNAFTEMVESIK
;
A
#
# COMPACT_ATOMS: atom_id res chain seq x y z
N MET A 1 28.01 -58.38 3.35
CA MET A 1 28.24 -57.46 4.48
C MET A 1 27.50 -56.18 4.13
N GLN A 2 26.27 -56.04 4.63
CA GLN A 2 25.40 -54.90 4.36
C GLN A 2 25.76 -53.79 5.36
N GLU A 3 26.22 -52.65 4.86
CA GLU A 3 26.36 -51.43 5.66
C GLU A 3 24.97 -50.89 6.00
N GLN A 4 24.70 -50.79 7.29
CA GLN A 4 23.50 -50.18 7.84
C GLN A 4 23.62 -48.66 7.67
N VAL A 5 22.76 -48.08 6.84
CA VAL A 5 22.49 -46.64 6.85
C VAL A 5 21.71 -46.34 8.14
N GLU A 6 22.40 -45.85 9.17
CA GLU A 6 21.75 -45.31 10.37
C GLU A 6 20.84 -44.14 9.97
N LYS A 7 19.52 -44.36 10.06
CA LYS A 7 18.54 -43.28 10.09
C LYS A 7 18.74 -42.50 11.40
N ARG A 8 19.54 -41.44 11.35
CA ARG A 8 19.46 -40.37 12.37
C ARG A 8 18.11 -39.68 12.19
N GLU A 9 17.14 -40.07 13.00
CA GLU A 9 15.95 -39.25 13.21
C GLU A 9 16.42 -37.92 13.81
N LEU A 10 16.36 -36.86 13.02
CA LEU A 10 16.59 -35.50 13.50
C LEU A 10 15.45 -35.16 14.46
N ASP A 11 15.80 -34.76 15.70
CA ASP A 11 14.81 -34.32 16.67
C ASP A 11 14.06 -33.10 16.10
N PRO A 12 12.73 -33.17 15.95
CA PRO A 12 11.94 -32.04 15.45
C PRO A 12 12.14 -30.76 16.28
N THR A 13 12.46 -30.89 17.56
CA THR A 13 12.75 -29.77 18.46
C THR A 13 14.07 -29.10 18.10
N ASP A 14 15.09 -29.88 17.74
CA ASP A 14 16.39 -29.36 17.33
C ASP A 14 16.32 -28.70 15.95
N ILE A 15 15.54 -29.26 15.01
CA ILE A 15 15.26 -28.62 13.73
C ILE A 15 14.55 -27.29 13.95
N LEU A 16 13.51 -27.26 14.81
CA LEU A 16 12.77 -26.04 15.10
C LEU A 16 13.67 -24.98 15.73
N ARG A 17 14.50 -25.36 16.70
CA ARG A 17 15.45 -24.43 17.36
C ARG A 17 16.48 -23.87 16.38
N GLN A 18 17.08 -24.71 15.54
CA GLN A 18 18.04 -24.27 14.53
C GLN A 18 17.39 -23.36 13.47
N THR A 19 16.15 -23.67 13.08
CA THR A 19 15.39 -22.83 12.14
C THR A 19 15.06 -21.49 12.75
N LEU A 20 14.56 -21.44 14.00
CA LEU A 20 14.28 -20.18 14.70
C LEU A 20 15.54 -19.35 14.93
N GLN A 21 16.67 -20.00 15.23
CA GLN A 21 17.95 -19.32 15.38
C GLN A 21 18.42 -18.72 14.05
N ALA A 22 18.39 -19.50 12.96
CA ALA A 22 18.71 -19.00 11.63
C ALA A 22 17.78 -17.86 11.20
N VAL A 23 16.49 -17.91 11.54
CA VAL A 23 15.52 -16.82 11.31
C VAL A 23 15.85 -15.59 12.16
N SER A 24 16.27 -15.75 13.41
CA SER A 24 16.65 -14.63 14.28
C SER A 24 17.96 -13.95 13.89
N GLU A 25 18.81 -14.66 13.16
CA GLU A 25 20.09 -14.16 12.62
C GLU A 25 19.91 -13.52 11.23
N LEU A 26 18.71 -13.58 10.63
CA LEU A 26 18.42 -12.83 9.42
C LEU A 26 18.42 -11.34 9.73
N GLU A 27 19.11 -10.55 8.91
CA GLU A 27 19.05 -9.10 8.98
C GLU A 27 17.59 -8.63 8.93
N SER A 28 17.24 -7.69 9.82
CA SER A 28 15.91 -7.10 9.80
C SER A 28 15.70 -6.48 8.42
N LYS A 29 14.58 -6.84 7.79
CA LYS A 29 14.17 -6.21 6.53
C LYS A 29 13.50 -4.86 6.76
N THR A 30 13.33 -4.42 8.01
CA THR A 30 12.77 -3.11 8.36
C THR A 30 13.86 -2.04 8.29
N VAL A 31 13.53 -0.91 7.68
CA VAL A 31 14.39 0.27 7.66
C VAL A 31 13.81 1.29 8.64
N GLU A 32 14.65 1.86 9.50
CA GLU A 32 14.25 3.06 10.26
C GLU A 32 14.36 4.27 9.33
N PHE A 33 13.29 5.06 9.26
CA PHE A 33 13.23 6.26 8.43
C PHE A 33 13.42 7.47 9.33
N GLU A 34 14.39 8.33 9.01
CA GLU A 34 14.58 9.60 9.72
C GLU A 34 13.65 10.66 9.13
N SER A 35 12.74 11.17 9.95
CA SER A 35 11.79 12.20 9.56
C SER A 35 12.47 13.57 9.41
N PRO A 36 12.10 14.36 8.40
CA PRO A 36 12.65 15.71 8.26
C PRO A 36 12.08 16.63 9.33
N SER A 37 12.82 17.69 9.68
CA SER A 37 12.37 18.65 10.70
C SER A 37 11.24 19.55 10.23
N ALA A 38 11.02 19.63 8.92
CA ALA A 38 9.96 20.40 8.30
C ALA A 38 9.51 19.70 7.01
N ALA A 39 8.25 19.91 6.65
CA ALA A 39 7.58 19.19 5.58
C ALA A 39 6.79 20.14 4.66
N PRO A 40 7.43 21.13 3.98
CA PRO A 40 6.71 22.05 3.12
C PRO A 40 5.98 21.32 1.99
N TYR A 41 4.70 21.62 1.79
CA TYR A 41 3.84 20.91 0.84
C TYR A 41 4.47 20.81 -0.57
N ASP A 42 4.98 21.92 -1.13
CA ASP A 42 5.50 21.91 -2.49
C ASP A 42 6.73 21.02 -2.64
N VAL A 43 7.56 20.93 -1.59
CA VAL A 43 8.75 20.07 -1.55
C VAL A 43 8.32 18.61 -1.48
N ILE A 44 7.40 18.26 -0.59
CA ILE A 44 6.89 16.89 -0.46
C ILE A 44 6.17 16.45 -1.73
N ALA A 45 5.27 17.27 -2.25
CA ALA A 45 4.49 16.92 -3.44
C ALA A 45 5.39 16.73 -4.66
N LEU A 46 6.47 17.51 -4.80
CA LEU A 46 7.46 17.29 -5.86
C LEU A 46 8.19 15.96 -5.66
N ASN A 47 8.75 15.74 -4.48
CA ASN A 47 9.56 14.55 -4.19
C ASN A 47 8.76 13.24 -4.27
N ILE A 48 7.52 13.23 -3.77
CA ILE A 48 6.63 12.06 -3.87
C ILE A 48 6.27 11.77 -5.33
N ARG A 49 6.01 12.79 -6.16
CA ARG A 49 5.78 12.58 -7.60
C ARG A 49 7.01 11.95 -8.26
N GLU A 50 8.20 12.40 -7.91
CA GLU A 50 9.44 11.83 -8.45
C GLU A 50 9.64 10.39 -7.98
N TYR A 51 9.39 10.10 -6.71
CA TYR A 51 9.42 8.76 -6.15
C TYR A 51 8.44 7.80 -6.85
N LEU A 52 7.24 8.28 -7.19
CA LEU A 52 6.20 7.52 -7.88
C LEU A 52 6.40 7.41 -9.40
N ARG A 53 7.42 8.05 -10.00
CA ARG A 53 7.71 7.87 -11.44
C ARG A 53 8.10 6.43 -11.77
N ASP A 54 8.78 5.75 -10.84
CA ASP A 54 9.01 4.32 -10.94
C ASP A 54 7.93 3.58 -10.18
N SER A 55 7.35 2.55 -10.78
CA SER A 55 6.31 1.72 -10.16
C SER A 55 6.76 1.04 -8.86
N GLY A 56 8.06 0.75 -8.76
CA GLY A 56 8.62 -0.11 -7.72
C GLY A 56 7.88 -1.46 -7.61
N ASN A 57 7.48 -2.05 -8.74
CA ASN A 57 6.68 -3.28 -8.82
C ASN A 57 5.29 -3.18 -8.17
N GLY A 58 4.72 -1.98 -8.07
CA GLY A 58 3.39 -1.78 -7.48
C GLY A 58 3.40 -1.67 -5.96
N GLU A 59 4.56 -1.48 -5.32
CA GLU A 59 4.66 -1.33 -3.86
C GLU A 59 4.63 0.14 -3.42
N ARG A 60 5.18 1.04 -4.25
CA ARG A 60 5.34 2.47 -3.89
C ARG A 60 4.01 3.20 -3.80
N LEU A 61 3.17 3.04 -4.83
CA LEU A 61 1.90 3.74 -4.90
C LEU A 61 0.95 3.33 -3.75
N PRO A 62 0.74 2.03 -3.44
CA PRO A 62 -0.07 1.67 -2.29
C PRO A 62 0.44 2.22 -0.96
N ALA A 63 1.74 2.16 -0.70
CA ALA A 63 2.32 2.73 0.53
C ALA A 63 2.06 4.25 0.64
N VAL A 64 2.21 4.99 -0.47
CA VAL A 64 1.91 6.43 -0.50
C VAL A 64 0.42 6.70 -0.27
N VAL A 65 -0.46 5.96 -0.93
CA VAL A 65 -1.92 6.12 -0.75
C VAL A 65 -2.33 5.81 0.69
N ALA A 66 -1.82 4.70 1.26
CA ALA A 66 -2.07 4.31 2.64
C ALA A 66 -1.56 5.37 3.61
N GLY A 67 -0.35 5.90 3.42
CA GLY A 67 0.21 6.98 4.24
C GLY A 67 -0.63 8.26 4.21
N ILE A 68 -1.16 8.65 3.04
CA ILE A 68 -2.08 9.80 2.92
C ILE A 68 -3.37 9.53 3.70
N MET A 69 -3.97 8.35 3.52
CA MET A 69 -5.20 7.99 4.23
C MET A 69 -4.98 7.94 5.74
N GLN A 70 -3.87 7.37 6.20
CA GLN A 70 -3.53 7.28 7.62
C GLN A 70 -3.36 8.68 8.23
N THR A 71 -2.65 9.56 7.52
CA THR A 71 -2.49 10.96 7.92
C THR A 71 -3.84 11.65 8.06
N TYR A 72 -4.75 11.45 7.11
CA TYR A 72 -6.04 12.13 7.10
C TYR A 72 -7.02 11.58 8.13
N TYR A 73 -7.14 10.25 8.26
CA TYR A 73 -8.13 9.61 9.12
C TYR A 73 -7.65 9.36 10.54
N GLU A 74 -6.42 8.83 10.73
CA GLU A 74 -5.94 8.47 12.06
C GLU A 74 -5.30 9.65 12.79
N HIS A 75 -4.53 10.47 12.07
CA HIS A 75 -3.72 11.50 12.72
C HIS A 75 -4.42 12.87 12.77
N ALA A 76 -5.02 13.30 11.67
CA ALA A 76 -5.74 14.58 11.59
C ALA A 76 -7.24 14.48 11.92
N GLY A 77 -7.80 13.26 11.88
CA GLY A 77 -9.22 12.98 12.10
C GLY A 77 -9.59 12.82 13.58
N GLU A 78 -10.87 12.99 13.88
CA GLU A 78 -11.46 12.57 15.16
C GLU A 78 -12.16 11.21 14.98
N GLY A 79 -11.87 10.24 15.85
CA GLY A 79 -12.50 8.91 15.85
C GLY A 79 -11.50 7.76 16.00
N ASP A 80 -12.02 6.54 16.14
CA ASP A 80 -11.22 5.31 16.13
C ASP A 80 -11.07 4.81 14.69
N TRP A 81 -10.18 5.47 13.96
CA TRP A 81 -9.85 5.13 12.58
C TRP A 81 -8.67 4.18 12.52
N ARG A 82 -8.70 3.28 11.53
CA ARG A 82 -7.56 2.43 11.19
C ARG A 82 -7.42 2.28 9.68
N VAL A 83 -6.21 2.42 9.17
CA VAL A 83 -5.85 2.22 7.76
C VAL A 83 -4.96 0.98 7.65
N ASP A 84 -5.44 0.00 6.90
CA ASP A 84 -4.67 -1.20 6.59
C ASP A 84 -4.27 -1.18 5.11
N CYS A 85 -3.06 -1.64 4.80
CA CYS A 85 -2.58 -1.81 3.42
C CYS A 85 -2.22 -3.27 3.18
N GLU A 86 -2.72 -3.85 2.09
CA GLU A 86 -2.41 -5.21 1.72
C GLU A 86 -0.96 -5.33 1.20
N HIS A 87 -0.34 -6.48 1.43
CA HIS A 87 0.94 -6.80 0.79
C HIS A 87 0.76 -6.97 -0.72
N ALA A 88 1.48 -6.17 -1.50
CA ALA A 88 1.44 -6.19 -2.98
C ALA A 88 1.76 -7.57 -3.63
N ASN A 89 2.30 -8.53 -2.88
CA ASN A 89 2.69 -9.86 -3.36
C ASN A 89 1.79 -11.01 -2.84
N VAL A 90 0.69 -10.71 -2.14
CA VAL A 90 -0.30 -11.72 -1.77
C VAL A 90 -1.24 -11.91 -2.96
N SER A 91 -1.46 -13.16 -3.37
CA SER A 91 -2.39 -13.48 -4.45
C SER A 91 -3.83 -13.26 -4.00
N ASP A 92 -4.61 -12.54 -4.79
CA ASP A 92 -6.04 -12.20 -4.56
C ASP A 92 -6.92 -13.40 -4.17
N GLU A 93 -6.60 -14.62 -4.60
CA GLU A 93 -7.36 -15.83 -4.27
C GLU A 93 -7.36 -16.18 -2.77
N PHE A 94 -6.40 -15.67 -2.00
CA PHE A 94 -6.28 -15.92 -0.57
C PHE A 94 -6.50 -14.67 0.29
N SER A 95 -6.57 -13.51 -0.33
CA SER A 95 -6.90 -12.27 0.36
C SER A 95 -8.39 -12.19 0.66
N LYS A 96 -8.72 -11.80 1.90
CA LYS A 96 -10.07 -11.40 2.28
C LYS A 96 -10.26 -9.89 2.23
N ALA A 97 -9.24 -9.14 1.79
CA ALA A 97 -9.29 -7.69 1.76
C ALA A 97 -10.30 -7.20 0.72
N ALA A 98 -11.01 -6.15 1.08
CA ALA A 98 -11.94 -5.46 0.21
C ALA A 98 -11.25 -4.59 -0.83
N GLY A 99 -9.97 -4.23 -0.64
CA GLY A 99 -9.13 -3.44 -1.54
C GLY A 99 -7.65 -3.54 -1.16
N ASP A 100 -6.78 -2.88 -1.92
CA ASP A 100 -5.35 -2.78 -1.61
C ASP A 100 -5.12 -1.91 -0.36
N VAL A 101 -5.98 -0.92 -0.14
CA VAL A 101 -6.01 -0.10 1.08
C VAL A 101 -7.43 -0.12 1.64
N GLU A 102 -7.55 -0.42 2.93
CA GLU A 102 -8.81 -0.48 3.65
C GLU A 102 -8.82 0.53 4.79
N ILE A 103 -9.96 1.20 4.98
CA ILE A 103 -10.16 2.21 6.01
C ILE A 103 -11.29 1.74 6.89
N PHE A 104 -11.01 1.57 8.18
CA PHE A 104 -11.93 1.14 9.21
C PHE A 104 -12.26 2.28 10.16
N CYS A 105 -13.49 2.27 10.68
CA CYS A 105 -13.97 3.18 11.71
C CYS A 105 -14.72 2.35 12.76
N ASP A 106 -14.36 2.47 14.03
CA ASP A 106 -14.95 1.65 15.12
C ASP A 106 -14.90 0.13 14.83
N GLY A 107 -13.86 -0.32 14.12
CA GLY A 107 -13.66 -1.71 13.71
C GLY A 107 -14.49 -2.20 12.52
N GLU A 108 -15.33 -1.35 11.92
CA GLU A 108 -16.11 -1.67 10.72
C GLU A 108 -15.43 -1.11 9.46
N LEU A 109 -15.47 -1.88 8.36
CA LEU A 109 -14.93 -1.43 7.08
C LEU A 109 -15.76 -0.25 6.55
N HIS A 110 -15.14 0.92 6.49
CA HIS A 110 -15.77 2.15 6.05
C HIS A 110 -15.55 2.39 4.55
N LYS A 111 -14.30 2.30 4.09
CA LYS A 111 -13.92 2.51 2.70
C LYS A 111 -12.85 1.50 2.29
N ALA A 112 -12.79 1.20 1.01
CA ALA A 112 -11.71 0.44 0.42
C ALA A 112 -11.31 1.05 -0.92
N MET A 113 -10.02 0.88 -1.24
CA MET A 113 -9.40 1.45 -2.41
C MET A 113 -8.68 0.34 -3.17
N GLU A 114 -8.92 0.25 -4.48
CA GLU A 114 -8.08 -0.50 -5.39
C GLU A 114 -7.04 0.43 -6.01
N ILE A 115 -5.80 -0.02 -6.12
CA ILE A 115 -4.68 0.78 -6.58
C ILE A 115 -4.09 0.17 -7.83
N LYS A 116 -4.23 0.88 -8.94
CA LYS A 116 -3.74 0.43 -10.23
C LYS A 116 -2.52 1.22 -10.66
N ASP A 117 -1.35 0.71 -10.31
CA ASP A 117 -0.07 1.27 -10.73
C ASP A 117 0.14 1.19 -12.25
N LYS A 118 -0.27 0.08 -12.88
CA LYS A 118 -0.26 -0.10 -14.35
C LYS A 118 -1.47 0.55 -15.02
N PRO A 119 -1.46 0.81 -16.34
CA PRO A 119 -2.63 1.34 -17.05
C PRO A 119 -3.87 0.48 -16.81
N ALA A 120 -4.94 1.12 -16.36
CA ALA A 120 -6.20 0.46 -16.05
C ALA A 120 -6.90 -0.02 -17.32
N THR A 121 -7.49 -1.20 -17.24
CA THR A 121 -8.31 -1.79 -18.30
C THR A 121 -9.78 -1.81 -17.93
N GLN A 122 -10.67 -1.87 -18.92
CA GLN A 122 -12.11 -2.06 -18.69
C GLN A 122 -12.37 -3.27 -17.76
N SER A 123 -11.69 -4.39 -18.03
CA SER A 123 -11.81 -5.61 -17.22
C SER A 123 -11.36 -5.42 -15.77
N SER A 124 -10.31 -4.61 -15.53
CA SER A 124 -9.84 -4.34 -14.17
C SER A 124 -10.80 -3.46 -13.39
N VAL A 125 -11.50 -2.55 -14.07
CA VAL A 125 -12.57 -1.73 -13.51
C VAL A 125 -13.79 -2.59 -13.14
N GLN A 126 -14.23 -3.46 -14.06
CA GLN A 126 -15.29 -4.43 -13.78
C GLN A 126 -14.97 -5.31 -12.56
N HIS A 127 -13.75 -5.81 -12.47
CA HIS A 127 -13.31 -6.61 -11.32
C HIS A 127 -13.39 -5.84 -10.00
N SER A 128 -13.02 -4.57 -10.01
CA SER A 128 -13.11 -3.69 -8.83
C SER A 128 -14.54 -3.41 -8.41
N ILE A 129 -15.45 -3.19 -9.37
CA ILE A 129 -16.88 -3.05 -9.11
C ILE A 129 -17.42 -4.33 -8.43
N GLU A 130 -17.05 -5.51 -8.92
CA GLU A 130 -17.44 -6.78 -8.30
C GLU A 130 -16.87 -6.95 -6.88
N LYS A 131 -15.62 -6.52 -6.64
CA LYS A 131 -14.98 -6.56 -5.32
C LYS A 131 -15.69 -5.62 -4.33
N GLY A 132 -15.97 -4.38 -4.71
CA GLY A 132 -16.75 -3.44 -3.89
C GLY A 132 -18.15 -3.96 -3.55
N ARG A 133 -18.85 -4.54 -4.54
CA ARG A 133 -20.18 -5.15 -4.34
C ARG A 133 -20.16 -6.34 -3.37
N ARG A 134 -19.17 -7.23 -3.50
CA ARG A 134 -19.03 -8.40 -2.62
C ARG A 134 -18.84 -8.00 -1.16
N ASN A 135 -18.17 -6.87 -0.94
CA ASN A 135 -17.95 -6.28 0.39
C ASN A 135 -19.05 -5.30 0.82
N LYS A 136 -20.15 -5.18 0.05
CA LYS A 136 -21.32 -4.34 0.35
C LYS A 136 -20.99 -2.85 0.54
N LEU A 137 -19.96 -2.37 -0.15
CA LEU A 137 -19.59 -0.96 -0.14
C LEU A 137 -20.53 -0.18 -1.09
N GLY A 138 -21.01 0.99 -0.63
CA GLY A 138 -21.79 1.90 -1.46
C GLY A 138 -20.94 2.71 -2.43
N GLU A 139 -19.69 2.96 -2.04
CA GLU A 139 -18.66 3.68 -2.79
C GLU A 139 -17.38 2.83 -2.80
N TYR A 140 -16.68 2.81 -3.93
CA TYR A 140 -15.39 2.13 -4.07
C TYR A 140 -14.40 3.03 -4.81
N LEU A 141 -13.21 3.21 -4.25
CA LEU A 141 -12.21 4.14 -4.76
C LEU A 141 -11.24 3.38 -5.67
N TYR A 142 -10.98 3.92 -6.86
CA TYR A 142 -10.08 3.31 -7.83
C TYR A 142 -8.95 4.29 -8.17
N VAL A 143 -7.75 4.02 -7.67
CA VAL A 143 -6.58 4.88 -7.86
C VAL A 143 -5.89 4.56 -9.19
N LEU A 144 -5.84 5.54 -10.09
CA LEU A 144 -5.24 5.45 -11.42
C LEU A 144 -3.79 5.93 -11.40
N GLY A 145 -2.84 5.03 -11.15
CA GLY A 145 -1.40 5.34 -11.15
C GLY A 145 -0.87 5.79 -12.51
N SER A 146 -1.18 5.02 -13.56
CA SER A 146 -0.74 5.29 -14.95
C SER A 146 -1.89 5.67 -15.90
N GLY A 147 -3.04 6.08 -15.35
CA GLY A 147 -4.25 6.34 -16.13
C GLY A 147 -4.85 5.09 -16.76
N PHE A 148 -5.62 5.27 -17.83
CA PHE A 148 -6.23 4.18 -18.58
C PHE A 148 -5.32 3.68 -19.70
N LYS A 149 -5.46 2.39 -20.03
CA LYS A 149 -4.86 1.85 -21.24
C LYS A 149 -5.43 2.58 -22.48
N PRO A 150 -4.60 2.93 -23.48
CA PRO A 150 -5.06 3.68 -24.64
C PRO A 150 -6.27 3.01 -25.33
N GLY A 151 -7.34 3.78 -25.47
CA GLY A 151 -8.59 3.34 -26.09
C GLY A 151 -9.61 2.69 -25.15
N GLU A 152 -9.28 2.44 -23.87
CA GLU A 152 -10.19 1.79 -22.92
C GLU A 152 -10.87 2.76 -21.94
N GLU A 153 -10.48 4.04 -21.91
CA GLU A 153 -11.05 5.01 -20.95
C GLU A 153 -12.57 5.19 -21.08
N GLY A 154 -13.08 5.32 -22.31
CA GLY A 154 -14.51 5.52 -22.54
C GLY A 154 -15.33 4.34 -22.03
N ASP A 155 -14.91 3.12 -22.38
CA ASP A 155 -15.57 1.90 -21.93
C ASP A 155 -15.46 1.72 -20.42
N ALA A 156 -14.27 1.95 -19.83
CA ALA A 156 -14.06 1.84 -18.40
C ALA A 156 -14.91 2.85 -17.58
N ARG A 157 -15.08 4.08 -18.09
CA ARG A 157 -15.94 5.08 -17.47
C ARG A 157 -17.42 4.71 -17.60
N GLN A 158 -17.84 4.20 -18.76
CA GLN A 158 -19.21 3.73 -18.96
C GLN A 158 -19.55 2.57 -18.00
N GLU A 159 -18.63 1.62 -17.80
CA GLU A 159 -18.80 0.54 -16.82
C GLU A 159 -18.97 1.06 -15.39
N ALA A 160 -18.20 2.11 -15.02
CA ALA A 160 -18.32 2.75 -13.72
C ALA A 160 -19.66 3.50 -13.55
N GLU A 161 -20.16 4.14 -14.61
CA GLU A 161 -21.45 4.84 -14.62
C GLU A 161 -22.65 3.88 -14.53
N ASP A 162 -22.56 2.73 -15.20
CA ASP A 162 -23.60 1.69 -15.20
C ASP A 162 -23.54 0.78 -13.95
N ALA A 163 -22.53 0.96 -13.10
CA ALA A 163 -22.32 0.14 -11.93
C ALA A 163 -23.42 0.35 -10.86
N PRO A 164 -23.78 -0.69 -10.10
CA PRO A 164 -24.75 -0.58 -9.00
C PRO A 164 -24.14 0.00 -7.71
N ILE A 165 -22.86 0.37 -7.74
CA ILE A 165 -22.14 1.07 -6.66
C ILE A 165 -21.44 2.27 -7.29
N GLU A 166 -21.16 3.31 -6.52
CA GLU A 166 -20.38 4.43 -7.03
C GLU A 166 -18.90 4.05 -7.09
N LEU A 167 -18.33 4.05 -8.29
CA LEU A 167 -16.90 3.87 -8.49
C LEU A 167 -16.24 5.22 -8.77
N ILE A 168 -15.35 5.65 -7.87
CA ILE A 168 -14.71 6.95 -7.95
C ILE A 168 -13.27 6.76 -8.44
N PHE A 169 -12.97 7.26 -9.62
CA PHE A 169 -11.60 7.33 -10.14
C PHE A 169 -10.84 8.47 -9.48
N ILE A 170 -9.66 8.18 -8.93
CA ILE A 170 -8.79 9.17 -8.28
C ILE A 170 -7.37 9.01 -8.82
N THR A 171 -6.71 10.12 -9.08
CA THR A 171 -5.30 10.14 -9.47
C THR A 171 -4.38 10.33 -8.27
N PRO A 172 -3.10 9.87 -8.34
CA PRO A 172 -2.12 10.15 -7.29
C PRO A 172 -1.97 11.65 -6.99
N ASP A 173 -2.08 12.51 -8.01
CA ASP A 173 -1.99 13.97 -7.84
C ASP A 173 -3.14 14.57 -7.04
N GLU A 174 -4.36 14.04 -7.22
CA GLU A 174 -5.51 14.43 -6.41
C GLU A 174 -5.33 14.03 -4.94
N LEU A 175 -4.81 12.82 -4.70
CA LEU A 175 -4.50 12.35 -3.35
C LEU A 175 -3.39 13.17 -2.70
N ILE A 176 -2.28 13.40 -3.38
CA ILE A 176 -1.18 14.23 -2.88
C ILE A 176 -1.67 15.64 -2.57
N SER A 177 -2.59 16.18 -3.37
CA SER A 177 -3.16 17.50 -3.13
C SER A 177 -3.95 17.62 -1.82
N THR A 178 -4.40 16.51 -1.23
CA THR A 178 -5.05 16.52 0.09
C THR A 178 -4.08 16.92 1.21
N LEU A 179 -2.77 16.73 1.04
CA LEU A 179 -1.74 17.18 1.99
C LEU A 179 -1.63 18.70 2.10
N LYS A 180 -2.32 19.46 1.22
CA LYS A 180 -2.50 20.92 1.38
C LYS A 180 -3.42 21.28 2.53
N LEU A 181 -4.26 20.35 2.97
CA LEU A 181 -5.31 20.57 3.97
C LEU A 181 -4.85 20.28 5.40
N VAL A 182 -3.64 19.75 5.56
CA VAL A 182 -3.03 19.45 6.86
C VAL A 182 -1.82 20.35 7.10
N ASP A 183 -1.39 20.49 8.35
CA ASP A 183 -0.26 21.33 8.69
C ASP A 183 1.07 20.60 8.45
N ASP A 184 2.18 21.27 8.79
CA ASP A 184 3.52 20.74 8.57
C ASP A 184 3.78 19.47 9.37
N VAL A 185 3.26 19.40 10.59
CA VAL A 185 3.43 18.25 11.50
C VAL A 185 2.80 16.99 10.91
N GLU A 186 1.58 17.09 10.38
CA GLU A 186 0.89 15.98 9.76
C GLU A 186 1.57 15.55 8.46
N ARG A 187 2.21 16.48 7.72
CA ARG A 187 3.01 16.11 6.55
C ARG A 187 4.33 15.42 6.91
N VAL A 188 4.91 15.70 8.08
CA VAL A 188 6.03 14.91 8.61
C VAL A 188 5.53 13.50 8.94
N PHE A 189 4.41 13.38 9.64
CA PHE A 189 3.78 12.09 9.95
C PHE A 189 3.46 11.29 8.69
N PHE A 190 2.97 11.93 7.63
CA PHE A 190 2.76 11.27 6.34
C PHE A 190 4.01 10.54 5.84
N LEU A 191 5.20 11.14 5.94
CA LEU A 191 6.44 10.50 5.50
C LEU A 191 6.80 9.29 6.37
N GLU A 192 6.55 9.39 7.69
CA GLU A 192 6.71 8.27 8.63
C GLU A 192 5.79 7.11 8.25
N ALA A 193 4.50 7.40 8.07
CA ALA A 193 3.47 6.44 7.70
C ALA A 193 3.80 5.70 6.40
N VAL A 194 4.28 6.40 5.37
CA VAL A 194 4.71 5.73 4.12
C VAL A 194 5.88 4.77 4.37
N GLY A 195 6.86 5.17 5.19
CA GLY A 195 7.97 4.30 5.59
C GLY A 195 7.49 3.05 6.34
N GLU A 196 6.55 3.21 7.27
CA GLU A 196 5.93 2.10 8.01
C GLU A 196 5.18 1.15 7.07
N PHE A 197 4.35 1.65 6.16
CA PHE A 197 3.67 0.79 5.17
C PHE A 197 4.64 0.05 4.25
N LEU A 198 5.73 0.69 3.81
CA LEU A 198 6.78 0.00 3.04
C LEU A 198 7.42 -1.13 3.86
N ASN A 199 7.58 -0.95 5.18
CA ASN A 199 8.06 -2.00 6.07
C ASN A 199 7.05 -3.12 6.23
N ASP A 200 5.80 -2.79 6.53
CA ASP A 200 4.73 -3.72 6.81
C ASP A 200 4.40 -4.56 5.59
N MET A 201 4.30 -3.96 4.41
CA MET A 201 4.12 -4.65 3.12
C MET A 201 5.33 -5.51 2.72
N ARG A 202 6.45 -5.41 3.46
CA ARG A 202 7.74 -6.05 3.15
C ARG A 202 8.23 -5.68 1.75
N ALA A 203 8.09 -4.41 1.39
CA ALA A 203 8.51 -3.90 0.10
C ALA A 203 10.00 -4.21 -0.18
N ASN A 204 10.35 -4.25 -1.46
CA ASN A 204 11.73 -4.48 -1.89
C ASN A 204 12.67 -3.43 -1.29
N GLN A 205 13.88 -3.87 -0.91
CA GLN A 205 14.87 -2.98 -0.28
C GLN A 205 15.19 -1.75 -1.16
N SER A 206 15.19 -1.90 -2.48
CA SER A 206 15.38 -0.78 -3.41
C SER A 206 14.30 0.29 -3.31
N ASN A 207 13.05 -0.09 -3.00
CA ASN A 207 11.95 0.86 -2.82
C ASN A 207 12.06 1.61 -1.50
N LYS A 208 12.53 0.92 -0.44
CA LYS A 208 12.80 1.54 0.86
C LYS A 208 13.97 2.51 0.78
N ASN A 209 15.08 2.10 0.18
CA ASN A 209 16.25 2.95 0.01
C ASN A 209 15.92 4.20 -0.82
N ALA A 210 15.19 4.05 -1.93
CA ALA A 210 14.76 5.20 -2.73
C ALA A 210 13.83 6.14 -1.95
N PHE A 211 13.00 5.61 -1.04
CA PHE A 211 12.17 6.44 -0.16
C PHE A 211 13.03 7.17 0.88
N THR A 212 13.97 6.48 1.53
CA THR A 212 14.92 7.09 2.48
C THR A 212 15.72 8.22 1.82
N GLU A 213 16.31 7.98 0.65
CA GLU A 213 17.06 9.00 -0.10
C GLU A 213 16.19 10.21 -0.45
N MET A 214 14.93 9.97 -0.81
CA MET A 214 13.95 11.02 -1.07
C MET A 214 13.67 11.84 0.20
N VAL A 215 13.40 11.20 1.33
CA VAL A 215 13.14 11.88 2.61
C VAL A 215 14.35 12.70 3.07
N GLU A 216 15.56 12.14 3.00
CA GLU A 216 16.80 12.83 3.37
C GLU A 216 17.11 14.07 2.50
N SER A 217 16.52 14.13 1.30
CA SER A 217 16.65 15.28 0.40
C SER A 217 15.76 16.46 0.80
N ILE A 218 14.76 16.24 1.67
CA ILE A 218 13.88 17.26 2.22
C ILE A 218 14.62 17.96 3.36
N LYS A 219 15.28 19.08 3.04
CA LYS A 219 16.02 19.93 3.99
C LYS A 219 15.48 21.35 4.02
#